data_AF-A0A9X4C6D4-F1
#
_entry.id   AF-A0A9X4C6D4-F1
#
_cell.length_a   1.000
_cell.length_b   1.000
_cell.length_c   1.000
_cell.angle_alpha   90.00
_cell.angle_beta   90.00
_cell.angle_gamma   90.00
#
_symmetry.space_group_name_H-M   'P 1'
#
loop_
_entity.id
_entity.type
_entity.pdbx_description
1 polymer ?
#
loop_
_entity_poly.entity_id
_entity_poly.type
_entity_poly.pdbx_seq_one_letter_code
_entity_poly.pdbx_strand_id
1 'polypeptide(L)'
;MAVHVFHKASIGGLQFEAFILDSEPRISCRDPYRNQCRSLALGVSYLRFFSPDFPSTGEEGWWFAKYGQDALIDLTKLSQVQVLELAHEFGLPFWVAPFGSDDFYCMAAFYHGKAWDGLKSWVHAHPRIAQKLSLGTAYYLPCWYYIAVGLRPIFEVKPNSERDEYLAQLGRHGSTFYIPQHLEPVPVQTPNGSQD
;
A
#
# COMPACT_ATOMS: atom_id res chain seq x y z
N MET A 1 -4.35 21.21 0.71
CA MET A 1 -3.52 20.16 1.36
C MET A 1 -2.21 20.04 0.60
N ALA A 2 -1.07 19.96 1.30
CA ALA A 2 0.22 19.82 0.63
C ALA A 2 0.42 18.35 0.21
N VAL A 3 0.78 18.13 -1.05
CA VAL A 3 1.12 16.80 -1.58
C VAL A 3 2.63 16.65 -1.52
N HIS A 4 3.11 15.56 -0.91
CA HIS A 4 4.55 15.29 -0.77
C HIS A 4 4.93 14.11 -1.66
N VAL A 5 5.49 14.39 -2.84
CA VAL A 5 5.96 13.35 -3.76
C VAL A 5 7.29 12.79 -3.27
N PHE A 6 7.39 11.46 -3.20
CA PHE A 6 8.60 10.76 -2.78
C PHE A 6 9.17 9.82 -3.85
N HIS A 7 8.42 9.51 -4.91
CA HIS A 7 8.91 8.73 -6.04
C HIS A 7 8.22 9.13 -7.34
N LYS A 8 8.95 9.08 -8.46
CA LYS A 8 8.42 9.31 -9.81
C LYS A 8 9.02 8.32 -10.78
N ALA A 9 8.21 7.85 -11.73
CA ALA A 9 8.69 7.01 -12.83
C ALA A 9 7.88 7.27 -14.11
N SER A 10 8.53 7.09 -15.26
CA SER A 10 7.91 7.20 -16.57
C SER A 10 7.95 5.85 -17.26
N ILE A 11 6.79 5.21 -17.45
CA ILE A 11 6.69 3.85 -17.98
C ILE A 11 5.67 3.84 -19.13
N GLY A 12 6.08 3.38 -20.31
CA GLY A 12 5.21 3.33 -21.50
C GLY A 12 4.60 4.68 -21.91
N GLY A 13 5.28 5.79 -21.62
CA GLY A 13 4.79 7.16 -21.89
C GLY A 13 3.80 7.70 -20.86
N LEU A 14 3.42 6.90 -19.86
CA LEU A 14 2.62 7.32 -18.70
C LEU A 14 3.56 7.81 -17.58
N GLN A 15 3.11 8.84 -16.85
CA GLN A 15 3.84 9.37 -15.70
C GLN A 15 3.20 8.87 -14.41
N PHE A 16 4.00 8.26 -13.54
CA PHE A 16 3.56 7.76 -12.25
C PHE A 16 4.24 8.54 -11.13
N GLU A 17 3.46 8.92 -10.12
CA GLU A 17 3.96 9.59 -8.93
C GLU A 17 3.45 8.89 -7.68
N ALA A 18 4.38 8.56 -6.76
CA ALA A 18 4.03 8.13 -5.42
C ALA A 18 4.22 9.29 -4.43
N PHE A 19 3.20 9.52 -3.60
CA PHE A 19 3.13 10.68 -2.73
C PHE A 19 2.36 10.40 -1.45
N ILE A 20 2.54 11.25 -0.44
CA ILE A 20 1.70 11.23 0.77
C ILE A 20 0.54 12.21 0.62
N LEU A 21 -0.67 11.73 0.88
CA LEU A 21 -1.90 12.52 1.02
C LEU A 21 -2.73 11.93 2.15
N ASP A 22 -3.22 12.77 3.05
CA ASP A 22 -4.09 12.37 4.18
C ASP A 22 -3.52 11.21 4.99
N SER A 23 -2.21 11.29 5.30
CA SER A 23 -1.45 10.26 6.05
C SER A 23 -1.17 8.96 5.30
N GLU A 24 -1.62 8.84 4.04
CA GLU A 24 -1.50 7.62 3.24
C GLU A 24 -0.49 7.78 2.11
N PRO A 25 0.44 6.82 1.95
CA PRO A 25 1.17 6.64 0.70
C PRO A 25 0.20 6.25 -0.42
N ARG A 26 0.22 7.03 -1.49
CA ARG A 26 -0.63 6.87 -2.66
C ARG A 26 0.21 6.81 -3.92
N ILE A 27 -0.35 6.23 -4.97
CA ILE A 27 0.15 6.27 -6.34
C ILE A 27 -0.88 6.97 -7.22
N SER A 28 -0.40 7.79 -8.15
CA SER A 28 -1.20 8.33 -9.25
C SER A 28 -0.57 8.00 -10.59
N CYS A 29 -1.40 8.02 -11.63
CA CYS A 29 -0.98 7.95 -13.01
C CYS A 29 -1.52 9.19 -13.74
N ARG A 30 -0.67 9.81 -14.56
CA ARG A 30 -1.04 10.86 -15.49
C ARG A 30 -0.75 10.36 -16.90
N ASP A 31 -1.82 10.23 -17.69
CA ASP A 31 -1.74 10.06 -19.13
C ASP A 31 -1.75 11.46 -19.77
N PRO A 32 -0.72 11.88 -20.52
CA PRO A 32 -0.70 13.20 -21.16
C PRO A 32 -1.85 13.40 -22.17
N TYR A 33 -2.47 12.32 -22.65
CA TYR A 33 -3.56 12.36 -23.62
C TYR A 33 -4.94 12.27 -22.98
N ARG A 34 -5.04 11.89 -21.71
CA ARG A 34 -6.31 11.82 -20.96
C ARG A 34 -6.22 12.76 -19.77
N ASN A 35 -7.11 13.75 -19.69
CA ASN A 35 -7.14 14.71 -18.57
C ASN A 35 -7.72 14.09 -17.27
N GLN A 36 -7.35 12.86 -16.96
CA GLN A 36 -7.74 12.16 -15.74
C GLN A 36 -6.51 11.96 -14.88
N CYS A 37 -6.55 12.50 -13.67
CA CYS A 37 -5.58 12.21 -12.62
C CYS A 37 -6.34 11.50 -11.50
N ARG A 38 -6.17 10.17 -11.43
CA ARG A 38 -6.71 9.35 -10.34
C ARG A 38 -5.57 8.88 -9.47
N SER A 39 -5.85 8.67 -8.19
CA SER A 39 -4.87 8.12 -7.25
C SER A 39 -5.49 7.06 -6.35
N LEU A 40 -4.69 6.06 -5.99
CA LEU A 40 -5.05 5.00 -5.06
C LEU A 40 -4.06 4.96 -3.90
N ALA A 41 -4.52 4.51 -2.74
CA ALA A 41 -3.62 4.15 -1.65
C ALA A 41 -2.82 2.90 -2.03
N LEU A 42 -1.50 2.95 -1.83
CA LEU A 42 -0.58 1.89 -2.24
C LEU A 42 -0.88 0.55 -1.57
N GLY A 43 -1.30 0.57 -0.30
CA GLY A 43 -1.58 -0.65 0.48
C GLY A 43 -2.77 -1.49 0.02
N VAL A 44 -3.57 -1.00 -0.94
CA VAL A 44 -4.73 -1.72 -1.51
C VAL A 44 -4.74 -1.69 -3.03
N SER A 45 -3.62 -1.31 -3.63
CA SER A 45 -3.47 -1.19 -5.08
C SER A 45 -2.94 -2.49 -5.66
N TYR A 46 -3.68 -3.06 -6.60
CA TYR A 46 -3.29 -4.27 -7.33
C TYR A 46 -3.14 -3.98 -8.81
N LEU A 47 -2.23 -4.70 -9.45
CA LEU A 47 -2.19 -4.84 -10.90
C LEU A 47 -3.09 -6.01 -11.31
N ARG A 48 -4.10 -5.74 -12.14
CA ARG A 48 -5.02 -6.77 -12.60
C ARG A 48 -5.30 -6.63 -14.09
N PHE A 49 -5.30 -7.77 -14.77
CA PHE A 49 -5.83 -7.87 -16.13
C PHE A 49 -7.35 -8.13 -16.04
N PHE A 50 -8.14 -7.30 -16.71
CA PHE A 50 -9.58 -7.45 -16.83
C PHE A 50 -9.93 -7.94 -18.23
N SER A 51 -10.78 -8.97 -18.30
CA SER A 51 -11.47 -9.41 -19.52
C SER A 51 -12.77 -8.60 -19.69
N PRO A 52 -13.29 -8.43 -20.91
CA PRO A 52 -14.61 -7.83 -21.16
C PRO A 52 -15.76 -8.47 -20.38
N ASP A 53 -15.59 -9.72 -19.94
CA ASP A 53 -16.57 -10.44 -19.12
C ASP A 53 -16.66 -9.89 -17.69
N PHE A 54 -15.75 -9.00 -17.28
CA PHE A 54 -15.80 -8.32 -15.98
C PHE A 54 -16.47 -6.94 -16.12
N PRO A 55 -17.50 -6.65 -15.31
CA PRO A 55 -18.37 -5.49 -15.53
C PRO A 55 -17.74 -4.12 -15.21
N SER A 56 -16.50 -4.07 -14.69
CA SER A 56 -15.94 -2.83 -14.14
C SER A 56 -15.21 -1.92 -15.14
N THR A 57 -14.75 -2.43 -16.29
CA THR A 57 -13.86 -1.65 -17.18
C THR A 57 -14.42 -1.35 -18.57
N GLY A 58 -15.32 -2.19 -19.10
CA GLY A 58 -15.79 -2.09 -20.49
C GLY A 58 -14.71 -2.32 -21.57
N GLU A 59 -13.43 -2.32 -21.19
CA GLU A 59 -12.25 -2.56 -22.02
C GLU A 59 -11.39 -3.68 -21.41
N GLU A 60 -10.86 -4.53 -22.29
CA GLU A 60 -9.88 -5.56 -21.93
C GLU A 60 -8.50 -4.93 -21.71
N GLY A 61 -7.79 -5.36 -20.67
CA GLY A 61 -6.40 -4.98 -20.46
C GLY A 61 -5.98 -4.86 -19.01
N TRP A 62 -4.82 -4.24 -18.79
CA TRP A 62 -4.28 -3.99 -17.46
C TRP A 62 -4.88 -2.75 -16.81
N TRP A 63 -5.10 -2.83 -15.50
CA TRP A 63 -5.62 -1.74 -14.68
C TRP A 63 -4.95 -1.72 -13.30
N PHE A 64 -4.87 -0.53 -12.69
CA PHE A 64 -4.82 -0.47 -11.23
C PHE A 64 -6.20 -0.72 -10.68
N ALA A 65 -6.30 -1.74 -9.82
CA ALA A 65 -7.51 -2.10 -9.13
C ALA A 65 -7.40 -1.82 -7.63
N LYS A 66 -8.45 -1.26 -7.03
CA LYS A 66 -8.61 -1.23 -5.57
C LYS A 66 -9.16 -2.57 -5.12
N TYR A 67 -8.56 -3.16 -4.09
CA TYR A 67 -8.93 -4.48 -3.55
C TYR A 67 -8.96 -5.59 -4.62
N GLY A 68 -8.21 -5.39 -5.71
CA GLY A 68 -8.19 -6.30 -6.85
C GLY A 68 -9.47 -6.32 -7.69
N GLN A 69 -10.54 -5.60 -7.36
CA GLN A 69 -11.83 -5.71 -8.06
C GLN A 69 -12.26 -4.40 -8.73
N ASP A 70 -12.03 -3.26 -8.08
CA ASP A 70 -12.48 -1.97 -8.60
C ASP A 70 -11.41 -1.41 -9.53
N ALA A 71 -11.62 -1.52 -10.83
CA ALA A 71 -10.70 -0.95 -11.81
C ALA A 71 -10.79 0.59 -11.80
N LEU A 72 -9.68 1.25 -11.48
CA LEU A 72 -9.67 2.69 -11.22
C LEU A 72 -8.76 3.47 -12.16
N ILE A 73 -7.59 2.95 -12.50
CA ILE A 73 -6.64 3.59 -13.42
C ILE A 73 -6.39 2.66 -14.59
N ASP A 74 -6.67 3.17 -15.77
CA ASP A 74 -6.47 2.48 -17.05
C ASP A 74 -4.97 2.35 -17.37
N LEU A 75 -4.52 1.10 -17.57
CA LEU A 75 -3.18 0.75 -18.01
C LEU A 75 -3.22 -0.09 -19.31
N THR A 76 -4.32 -0.08 -20.05
CA THR A 76 -4.55 -0.87 -21.28
C THR A 76 -3.50 -0.60 -22.37
N LYS A 77 -2.87 0.58 -22.33
CA LYS A 77 -1.77 0.97 -23.24
C LYS A 77 -0.42 0.34 -22.89
N LEU A 78 -0.27 -0.22 -21.68
CA LEU A 78 0.98 -0.82 -21.24
C LEU A 78 1.07 -2.28 -21.69
N SER A 79 2.25 -2.66 -22.18
CA SER A 79 2.59 -4.06 -22.40
C SER A 79 2.78 -4.80 -21.09
N GLN A 80 2.73 -6.14 -21.12
CA GLN A 80 2.99 -6.95 -19.94
C GLN A 80 4.37 -6.67 -19.32
N VAL A 81 5.40 -6.42 -20.14
CA VAL A 81 6.76 -6.08 -19.66
C VAL A 81 6.74 -4.76 -18.89
N GLN A 82 6.03 -3.75 -19.41
CA GLN A 82 5.89 -2.45 -18.74
C GLN A 82 5.08 -2.54 -17.45
N VAL A 83 4.09 -3.44 -17.39
CA VAL A 83 3.33 -3.69 -16.16
C VAL A 83 4.19 -4.40 -15.11
N LEU A 84 5.06 -5.33 -15.51
CA LEU A 84 6.04 -5.95 -14.61
C LEU A 84 7.05 -4.92 -14.09
N GLU A 85 7.52 -4.03 -14.96
CA GLU A 85 8.37 -2.90 -14.56
C GLU A 85 7.66 -2.02 -13.54
N LEU A 86 6.40 -1.65 -13.80
CA LEU A 86 5.57 -0.86 -12.87
C LEU A 86 5.38 -1.56 -11.52
N ALA A 87 5.17 -2.88 -11.54
CA ALA A 87 5.03 -3.70 -10.34
C ALA A 87 6.29 -3.61 -9.46
N HIS A 88 7.47 -3.78 -10.07
CA HIS A 88 8.75 -3.70 -9.37
C HIS A 88 9.07 -2.28 -8.91
N GLU A 89 8.77 -1.28 -9.74
CA GLU A 89 9.05 0.12 -9.46
C GLU A 89 8.29 0.63 -8.23
N PHE A 90 7.00 0.27 -8.11
CA PHE A 90 6.13 0.74 -7.03
C PHE A 90 5.80 -0.30 -5.97
N GLY A 91 6.33 -1.52 -6.09
CA GLY A 91 6.04 -2.61 -5.14
C GLY A 91 4.56 -3.01 -5.15
N LEU A 92 4.01 -3.26 -6.33
CA LEU A 92 2.59 -3.56 -6.50
C LEU A 92 2.36 -5.05 -6.75
N PRO A 93 1.46 -5.71 -6.00
CA PRO A 93 1.13 -7.09 -6.25
C PRO A 93 0.31 -7.26 -7.53
N PHE A 94 0.47 -8.40 -8.19
CA PHE A 94 -0.48 -8.87 -9.18
C PHE A 94 -1.67 -9.53 -8.48
N TRP A 95 -2.88 -9.25 -8.96
CA TRP A 95 -4.06 -9.98 -8.53
C TRP A 95 -4.08 -11.37 -9.17
N VAL A 96 -4.06 -12.42 -8.34
CA VAL A 96 -4.19 -13.81 -8.78
C VAL A 96 -5.44 -14.42 -8.14
N ALA A 97 -6.52 -14.53 -8.90
CA ALA A 97 -7.69 -15.31 -8.49
C ALA A 97 -7.35 -16.81 -8.45
N PRO A 98 -7.98 -17.65 -7.60
CA PRO A 98 -9.11 -17.39 -6.69
C PRO A 98 -8.71 -17.17 -5.22
N PHE A 99 -7.42 -17.00 -4.90
CA PHE A 99 -6.88 -17.11 -3.54
C PHE A 99 -7.23 -15.96 -2.58
N GLY A 100 -8.12 -15.04 -2.98
CA GLY A 100 -8.53 -13.92 -2.15
C GLY A 100 -7.46 -12.83 -2.03
N SER A 101 -7.93 -11.62 -1.75
CA SER A 101 -7.12 -10.46 -1.37
C SER A 101 -6.56 -10.70 0.04
N ASP A 102 -5.38 -11.32 0.18
CA ASP A 102 -4.64 -11.04 1.40
C ASP A 102 -4.04 -9.64 1.20
N ASP A 103 -4.69 -8.62 1.79
CA ASP A 103 -4.20 -7.24 1.81
C ASP A 103 -2.75 -7.18 2.34
N PHE A 104 -2.37 -8.18 3.15
CA PHE A 104 -1.01 -8.40 3.63
C PHE A 104 0.02 -8.56 2.49
N TYR A 105 -0.31 -9.29 1.41
CA TYR A 105 0.60 -9.42 0.26
C TYR A 105 0.80 -8.07 -0.45
N CYS A 106 -0.22 -7.21 -0.45
CA CYS A 106 -0.12 -5.86 -1.03
C CYS A 106 0.80 -4.96 -0.22
N MET A 107 0.64 -4.97 1.10
CA MET A 107 1.50 -4.20 2.00
C MET A 107 2.95 -4.67 1.93
N ALA A 108 3.17 -6.00 1.92
CA ALA A 108 4.52 -6.58 1.85
C ALA A 108 5.22 -6.21 0.55
N ALA A 109 4.52 -6.28 -0.59
CA ALA A 109 5.09 -5.93 -1.89
C ALA A 109 5.62 -4.48 -1.93
N PHE A 110 4.89 -3.53 -1.33
CA PHE A 110 5.29 -2.12 -1.33
C PHE A 110 6.66 -1.94 -0.67
N TYR A 111 6.89 -2.56 0.50
CA TYR A 111 8.14 -2.44 1.26
C TYR A 111 9.37 -3.05 0.56
N HIS A 112 9.20 -3.72 -0.59
CA HIS A 112 10.28 -4.26 -1.40
C HIS A 112 10.51 -3.50 -2.72
N GLY A 113 9.67 -2.53 -3.08
CA GLY A 113 9.79 -1.76 -4.33
C GLY A 113 10.68 -0.51 -4.23
N LYS A 114 11.07 0.06 -5.38
CA LYS A 114 11.88 1.30 -5.41
C LYS A 114 11.16 2.51 -4.83
N ALA A 115 9.84 2.57 -4.97
CA ALA A 115 9.03 3.62 -4.34
C ALA A 115 9.17 3.62 -2.81
N TRP A 116 9.40 2.46 -2.18
CA TRP A 116 9.69 2.40 -0.75
C TRP A 116 11.06 3.00 -0.39
N ASP A 117 12.08 2.79 -1.22
CA ASP A 117 13.37 3.47 -1.05
C ASP A 117 13.25 4.99 -1.18
N GLY A 118 12.41 5.45 -2.12
CA GLY A 118 12.03 6.86 -2.24
C GLY A 118 11.35 7.38 -0.97
N LEU A 119 10.40 6.63 -0.43
CA LEU A 119 9.71 6.98 0.81
C LEU A 119 10.68 7.07 2.01
N LYS A 120 11.54 6.08 2.22
CA LYS A 120 12.58 6.12 3.27
C LYS A 120 13.45 7.36 3.15
N SER A 121 13.96 7.64 1.94
CA SER A 121 14.79 8.81 1.67
C SER A 121 14.04 10.10 2.00
N TRP A 122 12.78 10.19 1.61
CA TRP A 122 11.93 11.33 1.92
C TRP A 122 11.68 11.50 3.43
N VAL A 123 11.42 10.41 4.15
CA VAL A 123 11.24 10.41 5.61
C VAL A 123 12.49 10.92 6.33
N HIS A 124 13.67 10.45 5.92
CA HIS A 124 14.94 10.90 6.50
C HIS A 124 15.23 12.38 6.20
N ALA A 125 14.84 12.87 5.02
CA ALA A 125 14.98 14.28 4.67
C ALA A 125 13.96 15.19 5.38
N HIS A 126 12.78 14.66 5.76
CA HIS A 126 11.67 15.45 6.31
C HIS A 126 11.06 14.83 7.58
N PRO A 127 11.85 14.51 8.62
CA PRO A 127 11.40 13.66 9.72
C PRO A 127 10.22 14.24 10.50
N ARG A 128 10.22 15.56 10.75
CA ARG A 128 9.12 16.23 11.47
C ARG A 128 7.80 16.21 10.70
N ILE A 129 7.86 16.38 9.38
CA ILE A 129 6.67 16.35 8.51
C ILE A 129 6.16 14.92 8.41
N ALA A 130 7.06 13.97 8.16
CA ALA A 130 6.74 12.56 8.06
C ALA A 130 6.06 12.02 9.34
N GLN A 131 6.64 12.32 10.51
CA GLN A 131 6.06 11.94 11.79
C GLN A 131 4.67 12.56 11.99
N LYS A 132 4.51 13.86 11.70
CA LYS A 132 3.19 14.51 11.82
C LYS A 132 2.15 13.85 10.92
N LEU A 133 2.52 13.54 9.68
CA LEU A 133 1.62 12.87 8.74
C LEU A 133 1.32 11.43 9.20
N SER A 134 2.26 10.72 9.81
CA SER A 134 2.02 9.35 10.27
C SER A 134 1.12 9.25 11.50
N LEU A 135 0.88 10.35 12.22
CA LEU A 135 -0.05 10.39 13.36
C LEU A 135 -1.53 10.36 12.93
N GLY A 136 -1.82 10.58 11.65
CA GLY A 136 -3.17 10.33 11.14
C GLY A 136 -3.46 8.84 10.99
N THR A 137 -4.72 8.50 10.73
CA THR A 137 -5.18 7.12 10.54
C THR A 137 -4.79 6.62 9.15
N ALA A 138 -3.53 6.24 8.96
CA ALA A 138 -3.12 5.45 7.81
C ALA A 138 -3.74 4.04 7.93
N TYR A 139 -4.83 3.83 7.22
CA TYR A 139 -5.63 2.61 7.21
C TYR A 139 -5.01 1.54 6.31
N TYR A 140 -4.41 1.92 5.18
CA TYR A 140 -3.97 0.96 4.15
C TYR A 140 -2.49 0.60 4.23
N LEU A 141 -1.65 1.48 4.76
CA LEU A 141 -0.25 1.18 5.08
C LEU A 141 0.07 1.60 6.52
N PRO A 142 -0.52 0.97 7.53
CA PRO A 142 -0.23 1.29 8.91
C PRO A 142 1.26 1.15 9.21
N CYS A 143 1.76 2.04 10.06
CA CYS A 143 3.14 2.06 10.52
C CYS A 143 4.21 2.34 9.44
N TRP A 144 3.85 2.79 8.23
CA TRP A 144 4.80 3.11 7.15
C TRP A 144 5.97 3.97 7.63
N TYR A 145 5.71 4.98 8.47
CA TYR A 145 6.74 5.87 9.02
C TYR A 145 7.70 5.13 9.96
N TYR A 146 7.17 4.34 10.88
CA TYR A 146 7.98 3.60 11.85
C TYR A 146 8.90 2.60 11.15
N ILE A 147 8.37 1.88 10.15
CA ILE A 147 9.16 0.96 9.32
C ILE A 147 10.23 1.75 8.55
N ALA A 148 9.91 2.93 8.03
CA ALA A 148 10.85 3.75 7.27
C ALA A 148 12.03 4.24 8.10
N VAL A 149 11.81 4.57 9.38
CA VAL A 149 12.89 4.94 10.32
C VAL A 149 13.60 3.75 10.95
N GLY A 150 13.31 2.52 10.51
CA GLY A 150 13.96 1.30 10.97
C GLY A 150 13.39 0.68 12.23
N LEU A 151 12.24 1.15 12.71
CA LEU A 151 11.53 0.54 13.83
C LEU A 151 10.69 -0.63 13.33
N ARG A 152 10.71 -1.74 14.08
CA ARG A 152 9.80 -2.85 13.83
C ARG A 152 8.49 -2.55 14.56
N PRO A 153 7.36 -2.42 13.85
CA PRO A 153 6.08 -2.32 14.52
C PRO A 153 5.84 -3.60 15.32
N ILE A 154 5.60 -3.45 16.62
CA ILE A 154 5.08 -4.52 17.44
C ILE A 154 3.58 -4.57 17.13
N PHE A 155 3.18 -5.49 16.28
CA PHE A 155 1.77 -5.77 16.09
C PHE A 155 1.29 -6.63 17.26
N GLU A 156 0.67 -6.02 18.27
CA GLU A 156 -0.08 -6.78 19.27
C GLU A 156 -1.31 -7.39 18.59
N VAL A 157 -1.23 -8.68 18.29
CA VAL A 157 -2.39 -9.46 17.89
C VAL A 157 -3.22 -9.69 19.15
N LYS A 158 -4.29 -8.90 19.33
CA LYS A 158 -5.31 -9.25 20.33
C LYS A 158 -5.97 -10.56 19.86
N PRO A 159 -5.97 -11.63 20.68
CA PRO A 159 -6.65 -12.87 20.32
C PRO A 159 -8.13 -12.55 20.11
N ASN A 160 -8.62 -12.86 18.91
CA ASN A 160 -10.03 -12.71 18.57
C ASN A 160 -10.69 -14.07 18.79
N SER A 161 -11.48 -14.22 19.87
CA SER A 161 -12.07 -15.50 20.26
C SER A 161 -12.91 -16.15 19.16
N GLU A 162 -13.55 -15.33 18.30
CA GLU A 162 -14.34 -15.81 17.15
C GLU A 162 -13.45 -16.38 16.02
N ARG A 163 -12.22 -15.86 15.87
CA ARG A 163 -11.23 -16.36 14.89
C ARG A 163 -10.67 -17.70 15.33
N ASP A 164 -10.30 -17.82 16.59
CA ASP A 164 -9.70 -19.05 17.12
C ASP A 164 -10.73 -20.20 17.06
N GLU A 165 -12.02 -19.92 17.26
CA GLU A 165 -13.09 -20.89 16.99
C GLU A 165 -13.25 -21.24 15.51
N TYR A 166 -13.19 -20.26 14.59
CA TYR A 166 -13.31 -20.52 13.16
C TYR A 166 -12.11 -21.30 12.58
N LEU A 167 -10.88 -21.00 13.02
CA LEU A 167 -9.67 -21.71 12.62
C LEU A 167 -9.60 -23.12 13.23
N ALA A 168 -10.10 -23.30 14.45
CA ALA A 168 -10.25 -24.62 15.07
C ALA A 168 -11.26 -25.51 14.32
N GLN A 169 -12.36 -24.93 13.82
CA GLN A 169 -13.36 -25.65 13.00
C GLN A 169 -12.83 -26.08 11.63
N LEU A 170 -11.85 -25.36 11.07
CA LEU A 170 -11.28 -25.63 9.74
C LEU A 170 -10.03 -26.53 9.77
N GLY A 171 -9.56 -26.96 10.94
CA GLY A 171 -8.41 -27.85 11.08
C GLY A 171 -7.10 -27.30 10.51
N ARG A 172 -6.99 -25.97 10.36
CA ARG A 172 -5.81 -25.31 9.79
C ARG A 172 -5.11 -24.44 10.84
N HIS A 173 -3.91 -24.84 11.24
CA HIS A 173 -2.93 -23.95 11.85
C HIS A 173 -2.31 -23.07 10.76
N GLY A 174 -3.00 -21.99 10.40
CA GLY A 174 -2.51 -20.95 9.49
C GLY A 174 -2.39 -19.62 10.21
N SER A 175 -1.17 -19.10 10.31
CA SER A 175 -0.88 -17.77 10.84
C SER A 175 -1.24 -16.68 9.83
N THR A 176 -2.52 -16.31 9.78
CA THR A 176 -2.95 -15.03 9.16
C THR A 176 -2.88 -13.92 10.21
N PHE A 177 -2.42 -12.72 9.85
CA PHE A 177 -2.31 -11.59 10.79
C PHE A 177 -3.53 -10.69 10.63
N TYR A 178 -4.21 -10.41 11.75
CA TYR A 178 -5.26 -9.38 11.81
C TYR A 178 -4.57 -8.06 12.19
N ILE A 179 -4.75 -7.02 11.37
CA ILE A 179 -4.38 -5.65 11.74
C ILE A 179 -5.64 -4.99 12.32
N PRO A 180 -5.69 -4.67 13.62
CA PRO A 180 -6.83 -3.99 14.20
C PRO A 180 -7.05 -2.63 13.53
N GLN A 181 -8.30 -2.31 13.16
CA GLN A 181 -8.71 -1.01 12.64
C GLN A 181 -8.55 0.14 13.66
N HIS A 182 -8.16 -0.17 14.90
CA HIS A 182 -7.89 0.77 15.97
C HIS A 182 -6.57 0.42 16.66
N LEU A 183 -5.47 0.94 16.13
CA LEU A 183 -4.19 0.98 16.83
C LEU A 183 -4.13 2.31 17.58
N GLU A 184 -4.31 2.27 18.90
CA GLU A 184 -3.91 3.40 19.73
C GLU A 184 -2.38 3.42 19.84
N PRO A 185 -1.72 4.56 19.63
CA PRO A 185 -0.28 4.65 19.80
C PRO A 185 0.09 4.33 21.25
N VAL A 186 0.93 3.31 21.46
CA VAL A 186 1.51 3.02 22.77
C VAL A 186 2.39 4.21 23.17
N PRO A 187 2.17 4.86 24.34
CA PRO A 187 3.04 5.93 24.78
C PRO A 187 4.46 5.39 25.00
N VAL A 188 5.41 6.04 24.32
CA VAL A 188 6.85 5.76 24.50
C VAL A 188 7.19 6.06 25.96
N GLN A 189 7.52 5.02 26.73
CA GLN A 189 8.14 5.22 28.04
C GLN A 189 9.52 5.82 27.81
N THR A 190 9.68 7.10 28.13
CA THR A 190 11.01 7.70 28.25
C THR A 190 11.77 7.00 29.38
N PRO A 191 13.05 6.67 29.19
CA PRO A 191 13.85 6.08 30.25
C PRO A 191 13.87 7.05 31.43
N ASN A 192 13.47 6.58 32.61
CA ASN A 192 13.55 7.33 33.85
C ASN A 192 14.98 7.89 33.98
N GLY A 193 15.07 9.22 33.90
CA GLY A 193 16.28 9.93 34.30
C GLY A 193 16.53 9.61 35.76
N SER A 194 17.68 9.01 36.02
CA SER A 194 18.25 8.84 37.34
C SER A 194 18.25 10.20 38.05
N GLN A 195 17.59 10.26 39.21
CA GLN A 195 17.78 11.34 40.16
C GLN A 195 19.11 11.08 40.86
N ASP A 196 20.07 11.99 40.68
CA ASP A 196 21.06 12.33 41.70
C ASP A 196 20.51 13.45 42.59
#